data_AF-A0A941WM54-F1
#
_entry.id   AF-A0A941WM54-F1
#
_cell.length_a   1.000
_cell.length_b   1.000
_cell.length_c   1.000
_cell.angle_alpha   90.00
_cell.angle_beta   90.00
_cell.angle_gamma   90.00
#
_symmetry.space_group_name_H-M   'P 1'
#
loop_
_entity.id
_entity.type
_entity.pdbx_description
1 polymer ?
#
loop_
_entity_poly.entity_id
_entity_poly.type
_entity_poly.pdbx_seq_one_letter_code
_entity_poly.pdbx_strand_id
1 'polypeptide(L)'
;AGCSLSENDYISLSYTLALHLPEQADEIINSQQSRITNPDRKREYAFISPSVSPHKEVRDSVFASLLVAENRRVEPWASAALANLNHPSRQKEAVAYIRPALEAMQEVQRTGDIFFPTAWVRALLSGHTSPEARAEVDAFFASHPDYPPMLANKIRQQANHLYII
;
A
#
# COMPACT_ATOMS: atom_id res chain seq x y z
N ALA A 1 -15.78 26.17 -19.62
CA ALA A 1 -14.83 25.30 -20.34
C ALA A 1 -14.62 24.06 -19.47
N GLY A 2 -14.87 22.86 -20.01
CA GLY A 2 -14.70 21.62 -19.24
C GLY A 2 -13.22 21.29 -19.09
N CYS A 3 -12.76 21.04 -17.85
CA CYS A 3 -11.42 20.50 -17.63
C CYS A 3 -11.37 19.07 -18.18
N SER A 4 -10.55 18.85 -19.19
CA SER A 4 -10.20 17.49 -19.65
C SER A 4 -9.35 16.81 -18.59
N LEU A 5 -9.73 15.60 -18.17
CA LEU A 5 -8.91 14.78 -17.29
C LEU A 5 -7.61 14.38 -17.99
N SER A 6 -6.50 14.47 -17.26
CA SER A 6 -5.19 13.96 -17.69
C SER A 6 -5.12 12.43 -17.61
N GLU A 7 -4.12 11.82 -18.23
CA GLU A 7 -3.89 10.35 -18.13
C GLU A 7 -3.69 9.91 -16.66
N ASN A 8 -3.04 10.74 -15.85
CA ASN A 8 -2.86 10.49 -14.41
C ASN A 8 -4.17 10.54 -13.63
N ASP A 9 -5.09 11.43 -14.02
CA ASP A 9 -6.41 11.51 -13.39
C ASP A 9 -7.22 10.25 -13.70
N TYR A 10 -7.15 9.76 -14.95
CA TYR A 10 -7.80 8.49 -15.32
C TYR A 10 -7.19 7.28 -14.62
N ILE A 11 -5.86 7.24 -14.46
CA ILE A 11 -5.19 6.20 -13.68
C ILE A 11 -5.71 6.20 -12.24
N SER A 12 -5.68 7.35 -11.57
CA SER A 12 -6.11 7.47 -10.17
C SER A 12 -7.59 7.14 -9.99
N LEU A 13 -8.44 7.57 -10.93
CA LEU A 13 -9.86 7.27 -10.93
C LEU A 13 -10.13 5.78 -11.11
N SER A 14 -9.37 5.10 -11.98
CA SER A 14 -9.56 3.67 -12.21
C SER A 14 -9.29 2.82 -10.96
N TYR A 15 -8.28 3.15 -10.16
CA TYR A 15 -8.03 2.48 -8.88
C TYR A 15 -9.19 2.70 -7.90
N THR A 16 -9.65 3.95 -7.77
CA THR A 16 -10.79 4.30 -6.92
C THR A 16 -12.04 3.53 -7.34
N LEU A 17 -12.36 3.50 -8.63
CA LEU A 17 -13.51 2.79 -9.15
C LEU A 17 -13.40 1.28 -8.92
N ALA A 18 -12.23 0.67 -9.19
CA ALA A 18 -12.02 -0.77 -8.95
C ALA A 18 -12.17 -1.16 -7.46
N LEU A 19 -11.76 -0.27 -6.54
CA LEU A 19 -11.95 -0.48 -5.10
C LEU A 19 -13.41 -0.41 -4.66
N HIS A 20 -14.25 0.39 -5.33
CA HIS A 20 -15.66 0.59 -4.97
C HIS A 20 -16.64 -0.26 -5.79
N LEU A 21 -16.23 -0.73 -6.97
CA LEU A 21 -17.01 -1.54 -7.91
C LEU A 21 -16.30 -2.87 -8.18
N PRO A 22 -16.20 -3.77 -7.18
CA PRO A 22 -15.41 -5.00 -7.29
C PRO A 22 -15.84 -5.90 -8.45
N GLU A 23 -17.13 -5.94 -8.79
CA GLU A 23 -17.67 -6.72 -9.93
C GLU A 23 -17.19 -6.21 -11.30
N GLN A 24 -16.83 -4.92 -11.39
CA GLN A 24 -16.37 -4.27 -12.62
C GLN A 24 -14.86 -4.01 -12.61
N ALA A 25 -14.16 -4.36 -11.53
CA ALA A 25 -12.77 -3.99 -11.31
C ALA A 25 -11.87 -4.44 -12.47
N ASP A 26 -11.99 -5.69 -12.92
CA ASP A 26 -11.16 -6.21 -14.01
C ASP A 26 -11.43 -5.48 -15.33
N GLU A 27 -12.68 -5.14 -15.64
CA GLU A 27 -13.03 -4.36 -16.83
C GLU A 27 -12.45 -2.94 -16.76
N ILE A 28 -12.61 -2.26 -15.61
CA ILE A 28 -12.09 -0.92 -15.37
C ILE A 28 -10.57 -0.88 -15.55
N ILE A 29 -9.86 -1.83 -14.93
CA ILE A 29 -8.39 -1.93 -14.99
C ILE A 29 -7.93 -2.22 -16.42
N ASN A 30 -8.53 -3.20 -17.09
CA ASN A 30 -8.14 -3.57 -18.46
C ASN A 30 -8.42 -2.45 -19.48
N SER A 31 -9.54 -1.74 -19.31
CA SER A 31 -9.91 -0.59 -20.14
C SER A 31 -8.90 0.54 -19.97
N GLN A 32 -8.54 0.88 -18.72
CA GLN A 32 -7.56 1.92 -18.47
C GLN A 32 -6.15 1.52 -18.93
N GLN A 33 -5.73 0.27 -18.70
CA GLN A 33 -4.44 -0.23 -19.17
C GLN A 33 -4.28 -0.15 -20.70
N SER A 34 -5.39 -0.30 -21.43
CA SER A 34 -5.42 -0.17 -22.90
C SER A 34 -5.36 1.28 -23.37
N ARG A 35 -5.83 2.23 -22.54
CA ARG A 35 -5.82 3.67 -22.83
C ARG A 35 -4.47 4.33 -22.57
N ILE A 36 -3.66 3.78 -21.66
CA ILE A 36 -2.36 4.37 -21.32
C ILE A 36 -1.41 4.24 -22.52
N THR A 37 -0.93 5.38 -22.98
CA THR A 37 -0.05 5.48 -24.15
C THR A 37 1.42 5.58 -23.75
N ASN A 38 1.71 6.24 -22.62
CA ASN A 38 3.06 6.37 -22.12
C ASN A 38 3.59 5.01 -21.60
N PRO A 39 4.75 4.53 -22.08
CA PRO A 39 5.25 3.20 -21.73
C PRO A 39 5.66 3.07 -20.25
N ASP A 40 6.13 4.14 -19.61
CA ASP A 40 6.52 4.12 -18.20
C ASP A 40 5.30 4.05 -17.30
N ARG A 41 4.27 4.86 -17.59
CA ARG A 41 2.98 4.81 -16.90
C ARG A 41 2.27 3.47 -17.11
N LYS A 42 2.43 2.85 -18.27
CA LYS A 42 1.86 1.53 -18.53
C LYS A 42 2.51 0.43 -17.67
N ARG A 43 3.82 0.54 -17.43
CA ARG A 43 4.56 -0.34 -16.50
C ARG A 43 4.18 -0.07 -15.05
N GLU A 44 4.10 1.20 -14.65
CA GLU A 44 3.60 1.62 -13.34
C GLU A 44 2.21 1.05 -13.06
N TYR A 45 1.29 1.22 -14.01
CA TYR A 45 -0.08 0.77 -13.88
C TYR A 45 -0.19 -0.76 -13.79
N ALA A 46 0.58 -1.48 -14.61
CA ALA A 46 0.65 -2.94 -14.53
C ALA A 46 1.19 -3.43 -13.19
N PHE A 47 2.11 -2.68 -12.57
CA PHE A 47 2.65 -3.00 -11.26
C PHE A 47 1.63 -2.74 -10.14
N ILE A 48 0.93 -1.61 -10.17
CA ILE A 48 0.06 -1.17 -9.07
C ILE A 48 -1.33 -1.80 -9.17
N SER A 49 -1.93 -1.89 -10.35
CA SER A 49 -3.34 -2.31 -10.50
C SER A 49 -3.74 -3.64 -9.86
N PRO A 50 -2.88 -4.68 -9.76
CA PRO A 50 -3.25 -5.90 -9.04
C PRO A 50 -3.57 -5.65 -7.55
N SER A 51 -3.04 -4.58 -6.93
CA SER A 51 -3.34 -4.21 -5.53
C SER A 51 -4.82 -3.85 -5.30
N VAL A 52 -5.54 -3.41 -6.34
CA VAL A 52 -6.97 -3.08 -6.24
C VAL A 52 -7.88 -4.23 -6.66
N SER A 53 -7.33 -5.40 -7.01
CA SER A 53 -8.10 -6.58 -7.40
C SER A 53 -9.15 -6.97 -6.34
N PRO A 54 -10.36 -7.40 -6.77
CA PRO A 54 -11.38 -7.91 -5.87
C PRO A 54 -11.01 -9.28 -5.28
N HIS A 55 -10.06 -10.00 -5.90
CA HIS A 55 -9.62 -11.32 -5.47
C HIS A 55 -8.53 -11.25 -4.40
N LYS A 56 -8.74 -11.95 -3.28
CA LYS A 56 -7.84 -11.92 -2.13
C LYS A 56 -6.47 -12.50 -2.48
N GLU A 57 -6.44 -13.58 -3.24
CA GLU A 57 -5.24 -14.30 -3.62
C GLU A 57 -4.32 -13.41 -4.46
N VAL A 58 -4.89 -12.58 -5.34
CA VAL A 58 -4.14 -11.58 -6.11
C VAL A 58 -3.54 -10.54 -5.16
N ARG A 59 -4.33 -9.99 -4.23
CA ARG A 59 -3.83 -9.02 -3.24
C ARG A 59 -2.72 -9.58 -2.37
N ASP A 60 -2.88 -10.79 -1.87
CA ASP A 60 -1.87 -11.48 -1.07
C ASP A 60 -0.58 -11.69 -1.88
N SER A 61 -0.68 -12.04 -3.17
CA SER A 61 0.49 -12.16 -4.04
C SER A 61 1.21 -10.83 -4.25
N VAL A 62 0.47 -9.72 -4.36
CA VAL A 62 1.05 -8.37 -4.43
C VAL A 62 1.79 -8.06 -3.14
N PHE A 63 1.16 -8.27 -1.98
CA PHE A 63 1.80 -8.03 -0.70
C PHE A 63 3.08 -8.85 -0.54
N ALA A 64 3.03 -10.15 -0.84
CA ALA A 64 4.20 -11.03 -0.82
C ALA A 64 5.30 -10.55 -1.77
N SER A 65 4.94 -10.08 -2.96
CA SER A 65 5.90 -9.49 -3.90
C SER A 65 6.56 -8.24 -3.33
N LEU A 66 5.81 -7.41 -2.60
CA LEU A 66 6.32 -6.21 -1.95
C LEU A 66 7.23 -6.53 -0.75
N LEU A 67 7.25 -7.75 -0.23
CA LEU A 67 8.23 -8.17 0.79
C LEU A 67 9.61 -8.52 0.18
N VAL A 68 9.70 -8.69 -1.14
CA VAL A 68 10.97 -8.90 -1.86
C VAL A 68 11.60 -7.55 -2.23
N ALA A 69 12.85 -7.33 -1.79
CA ALA A 69 13.56 -6.07 -1.95
C ALA A 69 13.63 -5.55 -3.40
N GLU A 70 13.91 -6.45 -4.34
CA GLU A 70 14.09 -6.14 -5.75
C GLU A 70 12.80 -5.57 -6.37
N ASN A 71 11.64 -5.98 -5.88
CA ASN A 71 10.34 -5.50 -6.35
C ASN A 71 9.99 -4.11 -5.81
N ARG A 72 10.74 -3.58 -4.84
CA ARG A 72 10.55 -2.23 -4.30
C ARG A 72 11.50 -1.19 -4.92
N ARG A 73 12.23 -1.54 -5.99
CA ARG A 73 13.18 -0.64 -6.66
C ARG A 73 12.58 0.69 -7.09
N VAL A 74 11.30 0.70 -7.49
CA VAL A 74 10.53 1.93 -7.75
C VAL A 74 9.61 2.18 -6.56
N GLU A 75 10.16 2.80 -5.53
CA GLU A 75 9.51 3.02 -4.23
C GLU A 75 8.14 3.71 -4.27
N PRO A 76 7.89 4.70 -5.16
CA PRO A 76 6.56 5.27 -5.30
C PRO A 76 5.50 4.23 -5.72
N TRP A 77 5.88 3.28 -6.59
CA TRP A 77 4.95 2.22 -7.04
C TRP A 77 4.68 1.22 -5.92
N ALA A 78 5.72 0.83 -5.18
CA ALA A 78 5.59 -0.04 -4.01
C ALA A 78 4.69 0.58 -2.94
N SER A 79 4.88 1.88 -2.65
CA SER A 79 4.06 2.62 -1.69
C SER A 79 2.61 2.74 -2.14
N ALA A 80 2.36 3.02 -3.42
CA ALA A 80 1.01 3.11 -3.96
C ALA A 80 0.28 1.76 -3.91
N ALA A 81 0.96 0.67 -4.29
CA ALA A 81 0.40 -0.68 -4.19
C ALA A 81 0.08 -1.05 -2.73
N LEU A 82 1.01 -0.78 -1.79
CA LEU A 82 0.77 -1.05 -0.37
C LEU A 82 -0.38 -0.22 0.20
N ALA A 83 -0.51 1.05 -0.21
CA ALA A 83 -1.61 1.91 0.22
C ALA A 83 -2.98 1.41 -0.29
N ASN A 84 -3.04 0.94 -1.54
CA ASN A 84 -4.26 0.34 -2.09
C ASN A 84 -4.65 -0.95 -1.36
N LEU A 85 -3.67 -1.79 -0.99
CA LEU A 85 -3.92 -3.00 -0.18
C LEU A 85 -4.51 -2.65 1.19
N ASN A 86 -4.07 -1.54 1.79
CA ASN A 86 -4.51 -1.06 3.10
C ASN A 86 -5.59 0.02 3.03
N HIS A 87 -6.33 0.11 1.92
CA HIS A 87 -7.39 1.11 1.76
C HIS A 87 -8.47 0.98 2.86
N PRO A 88 -9.07 2.09 3.36
CA PRO A 88 -10.06 2.03 4.45
C PRO A 88 -11.23 1.08 4.26
N SER A 89 -11.72 0.92 3.02
CA SER A 89 -12.79 -0.02 2.69
C SER A 89 -12.39 -1.50 2.87
N ARG A 90 -11.09 -1.79 2.94
CA ARG A 90 -10.51 -3.14 3.07
C ARG A 90 -9.74 -3.33 4.38
N GLN A 91 -9.81 -2.37 5.31
CA GLN A 91 -8.98 -2.38 6.52
C GLN A 91 -9.07 -3.72 7.28
N LYS A 92 -10.26 -4.32 7.40
CA LYS A 92 -10.48 -5.60 8.10
C LYS A 92 -9.65 -6.74 7.53
N GLU A 93 -9.55 -6.83 6.22
CA GLU A 93 -8.79 -7.86 5.53
C GLU A 93 -7.29 -7.54 5.55
N ALA A 94 -6.96 -6.25 5.48
CA ALA A 94 -5.59 -5.75 5.41
C ALA A 94 -4.85 -5.78 6.76
N VAL A 95 -5.54 -5.99 7.89
CA VAL A 95 -4.90 -6.12 9.23
C VAL A 95 -3.78 -7.17 9.19
N ALA A 96 -3.99 -8.28 8.47
CA ALA A 96 -3.01 -9.36 8.35
C ALA A 96 -1.67 -8.93 7.71
N TYR A 97 -1.64 -7.80 6.98
CA TYR A 97 -0.43 -7.27 6.37
C TYR A 97 0.41 -6.42 7.33
N ILE A 98 -0.17 -5.92 8.43
CA ILE A 98 0.51 -5.01 9.37
C ILE A 98 1.75 -5.69 9.93
N ARG A 99 1.60 -6.86 10.54
CA ARG A 99 2.69 -7.54 11.23
C ARG A 99 3.87 -7.86 10.31
N PRO A 100 3.70 -8.55 9.15
CA PRO A 100 4.84 -8.84 8.27
C PRO A 100 5.48 -7.59 7.67
N ALA A 101 4.70 -6.54 7.39
CA ALA A 101 5.24 -5.30 6.84
C ALA A 101 6.06 -4.51 7.87
N LEU A 102 5.71 -4.57 9.15
CA LEU A 102 6.52 -4.02 10.24
C LEU A 102 7.80 -4.83 10.46
N GLU A 103 7.75 -6.16 10.30
CA GLU A 103 8.95 -7.01 10.38
C GLU A 103 9.95 -6.74 9.25
N ALA A 104 9.47 -6.38 8.05
CA ALA A 104 10.31 -6.02 6.91
C ALA A 104 11.01 -4.65 7.04
N MET A 105 10.65 -3.82 8.02
CA MET A 105 11.06 -2.42 8.09
C MET A 105 12.58 -2.17 8.13
N GLN A 106 13.35 -3.04 8.78
CA GLN A 106 14.82 -2.90 8.79
C GLN A 106 15.41 -3.17 7.40
N GLU A 107 14.84 -4.13 6.67
CA GLU A 107 15.24 -4.47 5.31
C GLU A 107 14.84 -3.35 4.34
N VAL A 108 13.60 -2.84 4.45
CA VAL A 108 13.10 -1.65 3.75
C VAL A 108 14.03 -0.45 3.95
N GLN A 109 14.53 -0.21 5.17
CA GLN A 109 15.49 0.85 5.43
C GLN A 109 16.84 0.62 4.76
N ARG A 110 17.33 -0.62 4.76
CA ARG A 110 18.66 -0.95 4.23
C ARG A 110 18.70 -0.85 2.71
N THR A 111 17.57 -1.14 2.04
CA THR A 111 17.50 -1.22 0.57
C THR A 111 16.88 0.00 -0.08
N GLY A 112 16.16 0.83 0.68
CA GLY A 112 15.48 2.01 0.18
C GLY A 112 16.20 3.32 0.47
N ASP A 113 15.63 4.40 -0.02
CA ASP A 113 16.06 5.75 0.31
C ASP A 113 15.72 6.11 1.78
N ILE A 114 16.23 7.26 2.24
CA ILE A 114 16.06 7.72 3.62
C ILE A 114 14.59 8.04 4.00
N PHE A 115 13.72 8.27 3.01
CA PHE A 115 12.32 8.61 3.17
C PHE A 115 11.42 7.37 3.06
N PHE A 116 11.84 6.34 2.36
CA PHE A 116 11.03 5.17 2.05
C PHE A 116 10.49 4.43 3.28
N PRO A 117 11.25 4.23 4.38
CA PRO A 117 10.69 3.63 5.59
C PRO A 117 9.49 4.40 6.16
N THR A 118 9.47 5.73 6.02
CA THR A 118 8.31 6.52 6.43
C THR A 118 7.14 6.33 5.45
N ALA A 119 7.40 6.34 4.14
CA ALA A 119 6.38 6.11 3.12
C ALA A 119 5.75 4.71 3.22
N TRP A 120 6.57 3.68 3.50
CA TRP A 120 6.15 2.30 3.71
C TRP A 120 5.15 2.18 4.86
N VAL A 121 5.49 2.68 6.06
CA VAL A 121 4.57 2.58 7.20
C VAL A 121 3.36 3.48 7.04
N ARG A 122 3.51 4.64 6.39
CA ARG A 122 2.36 5.49 6.06
C ARG A 122 1.37 4.74 5.16
N ALA A 123 1.86 4.14 4.08
CA ALA A 123 1.04 3.34 3.16
C ALA A 123 0.42 2.11 3.85
N LEU A 124 1.12 1.52 4.81
CA LEU A 124 0.62 0.39 5.60
C LEU A 124 -0.51 0.80 6.55
N LEU A 125 -0.37 1.89 7.30
CA LEU A 125 -1.23 2.18 8.45
C LEU A 125 -2.31 3.24 8.20
N SER A 126 -2.16 4.11 7.20
CA SER A 126 -3.03 5.29 7.06
C SER A 126 -4.50 4.97 6.81
N GLY A 127 -4.80 3.80 6.24
CA GLY A 127 -6.17 3.37 5.98
C GLY A 127 -6.81 2.58 7.12
N HIS A 128 -6.07 2.27 8.18
CA HIS A 128 -6.60 1.55 9.34
C HIS A 128 -7.13 2.51 10.40
N THR A 129 -8.25 2.14 11.01
CA THR A 129 -8.84 2.85 12.16
C THR A 129 -9.31 1.86 13.23
N SER A 130 -8.98 0.58 13.10
CA SER A 130 -9.57 -0.48 13.92
C SER A 130 -8.71 -0.81 15.15
N PRO A 131 -9.33 -1.29 16.25
CA PRO A 131 -8.59 -1.78 17.42
C PRO A 131 -7.67 -2.96 17.10
N GLU A 132 -8.01 -3.79 16.12
CA GLU A 132 -7.18 -4.92 15.69
C GLU A 132 -5.88 -4.43 15.05
N ALA A 133 -5.93 -3.39 14.22
CA ALA A 133 -4.73 -2.78 13.65
C ALA A 133 -3.81 -2.21 14.73
N ARG A 134 -4.38 -1.54 15.75
CA ARG A 134 -3.64 -1.09 16.92
C ARG A 134 -2.98 -2.28 17.65
N ALA A 135 -3.74 -3.36 17.88
CA ALA A 135 -3.24 -4.53 18.57
C ALA A 135 -2.05 -5.18 17.84
N GLU A 136 -2.04 -5.21 16.50
CA GLU A 136 -0.89 -5.69 15.73
C GLU A 136 0.36 -4.82 15.90
N VAL A 137 0.21 -3.50 15.95
CA VAL A 137 1.32 -2.56 16.22
C VAL A 137 1.84 -2.74 17.66
N ASP A 138 0.94 -2.87 18.64
CA ASP A 138 1.31 -3.08 20.04
C ASP A 138 2.02 -4.44 20.22
N ALA A 139 1.51 -5.50 19.60
CA ALA A 139 2.13 -6.83 19.60
C ALA A 139 3.50 -6.83 18.91
N PHE A 140 3.67 -6.05 17.83
CA PHE A 140 4.96 -5.83 17.19
C PHE A 140 6.00 -5.31 18.18
N PHE A 141 5.70 -4.21 18.87
CA PHE A 141 6.62 -3.64 19.86
C PHE A 141 6.85 -4.53 21.07
N ALA A 142 5.82 -5.25 21.55
CA ALA A 142 5.96 -6.18 22.66
C ALA A 142 6.95 -7.32 22.35
N SER A 143 6.93 -7.83 21.10
CA SER A 143 7.86 -8.86 20.63
C SER A 143 9.24 -8.34 20.21
N HIS A 144 9.42 -7.02 20.09
CA HIS A 144 10.68 -6.38 19.71
C HIS A 144 11.04 -5.25 20.69
N PRO A 145 11.33 -5.57 21.96
CA PRO A 145 11.65 -4.54 22.96
C PRO A 145 12.88 -3.71 22.60
N ASP A 146 13.84 -4.30 21.89
CA ASP A 146 15.10 -3.66 21.47
C ASP A 146 15.05 -3.09 20.04
N TYR A 147 13.85 -2.82 19.51
CA TYR A 147 13.71 -2.35 18.13
C TYR A 147 14.42 -1.00 17.88
N PRO A 148 15.10 -0.79 16.73
CA PRO A 148 15.88 0.42 16.47
C PRO A 148 15.06 1.71 16.71
N PRO A 149 15.50 2.61 17.62
CA PRO A 149 14.69 3.76 18.04
C PRO A 149 14.19 4.65 16.91
N MET A 150 15.02 4.85 15.88
CA MET A 150 14.64 5.67 14.72
C MET A 150 13.49 5.05 13.92
N LEU A 151 13.51 3.73 13.68
CA LEU A 151 12.41 3.05 12.99
C LEU A 151 11.17 2.93 13.87
N ALA A 152 11.36 2.68 15.17
CA ALA A 152 10.27 2.68 16.15
C ALA A 152 9.52 4.02 16.14
N ASN A 153 10.24 5.14 16.07
CA ASN A 153 9.65 6.48 16.01
C ASN A 153 8.86 6.70 14.72
N LYS A 154 9.35 6.24 13.55
CA LYS A 154 8.60 6.32 12.30
C LYS A 154 7.29 5.54 12.40
N ILE A 155 7.32 4.33 12.97
CA ILE A 155 6.11 3.51 13.17
C ILE A 155 5.12 4.22 14.09
N ARG A 156 5.55 4.67 15.28
CA ARG A 156 4.68 5.36 16.24
C ARG A 156 4.06 6.63 15.65
N GLN A 157 4.84 7.42 14.91
CA GLN A 157 4.32 8.63 14.25
C GLN A 157 3.21 8.30 13.24
N GLN A 158 3.42 7.29 12.39
CA GLN A 158 2.43 6.90 11.39
C GLN A 158 1.26 6.08 11.97
N ALA A 159 1.41 5.53 13.17
CA ALA A 159 0.37 4.82 13.90
C ALA A 159 -0.44 5.71 14.85
N ASN A 160 -0.04 6.97 15.06
CA ASN A 160 -0.60 7.83 16.11
C ASN A 160 -2.13 7.96 16.02
N HIS A 161 -2.70 7.99 14.81
CA HIS A 161 -4.15 8.04 14.62
C HIS A 161 -4.86 6.83 15.23
N LEU A 162 -4.24 5.65 15.28
CA LEU A 162 -4.82 4.45 15.89
C LEU A 162 -5.00 4.55 17.42
N TYR A 163 -4.42 5.54 18.07
CA TYR A 163 -4.44 5.71 19.53
C TYR A 163 -5.25 6.92 20.00
N ILE A 164 -5.72 7.77 19.07
CA ILE A 164 -6.48 9.00 19.38
C ILE A 164 -7.94 8.95 18.90
N ILE A 165 -8.33 7.85 18.24
CA ILE A 165 -9.70 7.57 17.82
C ILE A 165 -10.46 6.87 18.95
#